data_AF-A0A2E5VMZ4-F1
#
_entry.id   AF-A0A2E5VMZ4-F1
#
_cell.length_a   1.000
_cell.length_b   1.000
_cell.length_c   1.000
_cell.angle_alpha   90.00
_cell.angle_beta   90.00
_cell.angle_gamma   90.00
#
_symmetry.space_group_name_H-M   'P 1'
#
loop_
_entity.id
_entity.type
_entity.pdbx_description
1 polymer ?
#
loop_
_entity_poly.entity_id
_entity_poly.type
_entity_poly.pdbx_seq_one_letter_code
_entity_poly.pdbx_strand_id
1 'polypeptide(L)'
;MAQIPLPSTSRPSIHDYIERMLEHPDAVVRGEAALGLATTRKDHHHDAILKVARDKVSAARIRGILAMGILGSPGSESFLGDLLLDAPRGTPEQTVAALSLGLLPDTDSAPAIDAFFQKIQGGSYKRNAELLSALLYGLSKGSHPSKLPFIQRLLDDASNKIPELRRLAIAVLANVPDSLDSEETSSLLHSSMAEDRIGILNAIQNHKTVLEQKDLKYVSQLARKSNDSRVRVSALTMMTKRRQPEALDIGVRALRTSNPEEASAAVETCLHFGSGPFREALERRILSTHKPAVQEAMLQAFRPPASKGFVGQCLSIASDRKNHLGVRVQAAALAARAKDPRSTVMLRSLFRLAEDPLHLTALANACAHISPESALAGELFPPRTARDLRLLPARIHALLKAEHLEALPMLRKALAMKGSPATLAGILRAYRMAQLPLADSKLFVLLPEVPATLLR
;
A
#
# COMPACT_ATOMS: atom_id res chain seq x y z
N MET A 1 49.95 27.45 19.60
CA MET A 1 49.58 26.76 18.34
C MET A 1 48.07 26.68 18.29
N ALA A 2 47.43 27.42 17.38
CA ALA A 2 45.98 27.36 17.20
C ALA A 2 45.60 26.06 16.46
N GLN A 3 44.71 25.25 17.02
CA GLN A 3 44.16 24.09 16.34
C GLN A 3 43.27 24.59 15.19
N ILE A 4 43.70 24.37 13.95
CA ILE A 4 42.87 24.59 12.76
C ILE A 4 41.80 23.49 12.78
N PRO A 5 40.50 23.81 12.94
CA PRO A 5 39.47 22.79 12.87
C PRO A 5 39.47 22.20 11.47
N LEU A 6 39.72 20.89 11.38
CA LEU A 6 39.57 20.16 10.12
C LEU A 6 38.11 20.33 9.67
N PRO A 7 37.86 20.72 8.40
CA PRO A 7 36.51 20.85 7.90
C PRO A 7 35.79 19.52 8.12
N SER A 8 34.69 19.57 8.88
CA SER A 8 33.87 18.39 9.09
C SER A 8 33.33 17.96 7.73
N THR A 9 33.95 16.95 7.13
CA THR A 9 33.46 16.32 5.90
C THR A 9 32.23 15.50 6.27
N SER A 10 31.13 16.18 6.62
CA SER A 10 29.85 15.54 6.84
C SER A 10 29.49 14.83 5.54
N ARG A 11 29.37 13.50 5.61
CA ARG A 11 28.93 12.70 4.46
C ARG A 11 27.61 13.30 3.95
N PRO A 12 27.46 13.54 2.63
CA PRO A 12 26.24 14.11 2.10
C PRO A 12 25.02 13.30 2.55
N SER A 13 23.95 14.00 2.90
CA SER A 13 22.69 13.38 3.28
C SER A 13 22.10 12.65 2.06
N ILE A 14 21.19 11.69 2.29
CA ILE A 14 20.50 11.03 1.16
C ILE A 14 19.69 12.05 0.34
N HIS A 15 19.16 13.08 0.99
CA HIS A 15 18.39 14.14 0.33
C HIS A 15 19.28 14.98 -0.58
N ASP A 16 20.54 15.22 -0.21
CA ASP A 16 21.50 15.95 -1.05
C ASP A 16 21.75 15.19 -2.37
N TYR A 17 21.78 13.86 -2.33
CA TYR A 17 21.89 13.04 -3.54
C TYR A 17 20.62 13.12 -4.40
N ILE A 18 19.43 13.08 -3.78
CA ILE A 18 18.14 13.15 -4.48
C ILE A 18 17.93 14.54 -5.09
N GLU A 19 18.27 15.61 -4.37
CA GLU A 19 18.11 16.98 -4.83
C GLU A 19 18.92 17.27 -6.10
N ARG A 20 20.15 16.76 -6.18
CA ARG A 20 20.96 16.83 -7.42
C ARG A 20 20.29 16.15 -8.62
N MET A 21 19.41 15.17 -8.39
CA MET A 21 18.70 14.46 -9.46
C MET A 21 17.54 15.28 -10.05
N LEU A 22 17.14 16.39 -9.43
CA LEU A 22 16.16 17.33 -10.01
C LEU A 22 16.68 18.00 -11.29
N GLU A 23 17.99 18.02 -11.51
CA GLU A 23 18.63 18.61 -12.69
C GLU A 23 19.07 17.54 -13.72
N HIS A 24 18.72 16.27 -13.49
CA HIS A 24 19.12 15.18 -14.36
C HIS A 24 18.55 15.36 -15.79
N PRO A 25 19.28 15.03 -16.87
CA PRO A 25 18.79 15.20 -18.25
C PRO A 25 17.53 14.38 -18.56
N ASP A 26 17.40 13.19 -17.97
CA ASP A 26 16.21 12.35 -18.09
C ASP A 26 15.03 12.87 -17.24
N ALA A 27 13.87 13.04 -17.86
CA ALA A 27 12.66 13.59 -17.23
C ALA A 27 12.06 12.68 -16.16
N VAL A 28 12.14 11.36 -16.31
CA VAL A 28 11.61 10.41 -15.32
C VAL A 28 12.45 10.49 -14.05
N VAL A 29 13.78 10.58 -14.18
CA VAL A 29 14.69 10.76 -13.02
C VAL A 29 14.36 12.05 -12.26
N ARG A 30 14.18 13.19 -12.95
CA ARG A 30 13.78 14.46 -12.30
C ARG A 30 12.46 14.32 -11.55
N GLY A 31 11.46 13.71 -12.18
CA GLY A 31 10.15 13.50 -11.59
C GLY A 31 10.17 12.59 -10.35
N GLU A 32 10.88 11.46 -10.40
CA GLU A 32 11.00 10.56 -9.23
C GLU A 32 11.83 11.20 -8.10
N ALA A 33 12.80 12.05 -8.43
CA ALA A 33 13.53 12.84 -7.45
C ALA A 33 12.62 13.84 -6.72
N ALA A 34 11.79 14.57 -7.44
CA ALA A 34 10.80 15.49 -6.87
C ALA A 34 9.84 14.76 -5.91
N LEU A 35 9.31 13.60 -6.32
CA LEU A 35 8.47 12.78 -5.46
C LEU A 35 9.22 12.27 -4.22
N GLY A 36 10.48 11.87 -4.38
CA GLY A 36 11.34 11.45 -3.27
C GLY A 36 11.54 12.55 -2.23
N LEU A 37 11.77 13.79 -2.66
CA LEU A 37 11.89 14.95 -1.76
C LEU A 37 10.56 15.32 -1.10
N ALA A 38 9.45 15.23 -1.83
CA ALA A 38 8.12 15.53 -1.28
C ALA A 38 7.79 14.66 -0.06
N THR A 39 8.30 13.42 0.00
CA THR A 39 8.12 12.53 1.16
C THR A 39 8.69 13.08 2.48
N THR A 40 9.61 14.05 2.41
CA THR A 40 10.21 14.67 3.60
C THR A 40 9.32 15.72 4.25
N ARG A 41 8.30 16.22 3.53
CA ARG A 41 7.39 17.30 3.97
C ARG A 41 8.12 18.56 4.47
N LYS A 42 9.26 18.90 3.84
CA LYS A 42 10.02 20.11 4.17
C LYS A 42 9.76 21.21 3.15
N ASP A 43 9.23 22.34 3.61
CA ASP A 43 8.77 23.43 2.74
C ASP A 43 9.86 24.05 1.86
N HIS A 44 11.13 23.98 2.26
CA HIS A 44 12.22 24.52 1.44
C HIS A 44 12.41 23.76 0.10
N HIS A 45 11.80 22.59 -0.08
CA HIS A 45 11.77 21.89 -1.37
C HIS A 45 10.68 22.38 -2.33
N HIS A 46 9.75 23.23 -1.88
CA HIS A 46 8.59 23.68 -2.65
C HIS A 46 8.98 24.23 -4.03
N ASP A 47 9.87 25.23 -4.08
CA ASP A 47 10.21 25.90 -5.34
C ASP A 47 10.89 24.96 -6.34
N ALA A 48 11.74 24.06 -5.82
CA ALA A 48 12.41 23.05 -6.63
C ALA A 48 11.42 22.03 -7.21
N ILE A 49 10.43 21.60 -6.41
CA ILE A 49 9.36 20.70 -6.86
C ILE A 49 8.40 21.41 -7.83
N LEU A 50 8.04 22.67 -7.58
CA LEU A 50 7.20 23.48 -8.46
C LEU A 50 7.85 23.66 -9.84
N LYS A 51 9.17 23.84 -9.89
CA LYS A 51 9.93 23.87 -11.15
C LYS A 51 9.76 22.56 -11.94
N VAL A 52 9.79 21.40 -11.27
CA VAL A 52 9.51 20.10 -11.91
C VAL A 52 8.03 19.97 -12.29
N ALA A 53 7.10 20.49 -11.49
CA ALA A 53 5.67 20.52 -11.81
C ALA A 53 5.33 21.44 -13.00
N ARG A 54 6.29 22.27 -13.44
CA ARG A 54 6.22 23.11 -14.64
C ARG A 54 7.19 22.64 -15.74
N ASP A 55 7.74 21.43 -15.63
CA ASP A 55 8.69 20.89 -16.60
C ASP A 55 8.07 20.82 -18.00
N LYS A 56 8.87 21.09 -19.03
CA LYS A 56 8.45 21.05 -20.43
C LYS A 56 8.06 19.62 -20.85
N VAL A 57 8.71 18.61 -20.27
CA VAL A 57 8.45 17.19 -20.55
C VAL A 57 7.38 16.65 -19.62
N SER A 58 6.28 16.16 -20.19
CA SER A 58 5.11 15.66 -19.43
C SER A 58 5.45 14.62 -18.37
N ALA A 59 6.40 13.71 -18.63
CA ALA A 59 6.80 12.67 -17.69
C ALA A 59 7.37 13.19 -16.36
N ALA A 60 8.12 14.30 -16.40
CA ALA A 60 8.60 15.01 -15.21
C ALA A 60 7.47 15.82 -14.59
N ARG A 61 6.74 16.57 -15.43
CA ARG A 61 5.65 17.48 -15.04
C ARG A 61 4.59 16.80 -14.19
N ILE A 62 4.07 15.66 -14.67
CA ILE A 62 3.03 14.90 -13.97
C ILE A 62 3.51 14.42 -12.59
N ARG A 63 4.76 13.99 -12.47
CA ARG A 63 5.34 13.60 -11.17
C ARG A 63 5.56 14.80 -10.25
N GLY A 64 5.96 15.94 -10.81
CA GLY A 64 6.07 17.20 -10.08
C GLY A 64 4.72 17.64 -9.51
N ILE A 65 3.64 17.57 -10.29
CA ILE A 65 2.26 17.89 -9.83
C ILE A 65 1.89 16.99 -8.63
N LEU A 66 2.11 15.67 -8.74
CA LEU A 66 1.87 14.75 -7.62
C LEU A 66 2.75 15.07 -6.40
N ALA A 67 4.01 15.43 -6.62
CA ALA A 67 4.93 15.80 -5.56
C ALA A 67 4.46 17.05 -4.81
N MET A 68 3.82 18.03 -5.46
CA MET A 68 3.21 19.18 -4.79
C MET A 68 2.13 18.73 -3.78
N GLY A 69 1.23 17.84 -4.20
CA GLY A 69 0.18 17.30 -3.31
C GLY A 69 0.73 16.50 -2.13
N ILE A 70 1.82 15.74 -2.34
CA ILE A 70 2.48 14.96 -1.28
C ILE A 70 3.23 15.87 -0.30
N LEU A 71 3.90 16.91 -0.82
CA LEU A 71 4.64 17.87 -0.02
C LEU A 71 3.69 18.64 0.90
N GLY A 72 2.56 19.10 0.36
CA GLY A 72 1.54 19.81 1.11
C GLY A 72 1.96 21.20 1.58
N SER A 73 2.93 21.84 0.93
CA SER A 73 3.38 23.19 1.29
C SER A 73 2.38 24.26 0.84
N PRO A 74 2.27 25.39 1.59
CA PRO A 74 1.39 26.51 1.23
C PRO A 74 1.63 27.01 -0.20
N GLY A 75 0.55 27.33 -0.92
CA GLY A 75 0.59 27.77 -2.32
C GLY A 75 0.44 26.64 -3.34
N SER A 76 0.58 25.37 -2.92
CA SER A 76 0.33 24.21 -3.77
C SER A 76 -1.12 24.16 -4.25
N GLU A 77 -2.06 24.52 -3.39
CA GLU A 77 -3.51 24.52 -3.64
C GLU A 77 -3.92 25.41 -4.82
N SER A 78 -3.32 26.60 -4.94
CA SER A 78 -3.60 27.52 -6.04
C SER A 78 -3.14 26.93 -7.37
N PHE A 79 -1.87 26.48 -7.44
CA PHE A 79 -1.34 25.86 -8.65
C PHE A 79 -2.12 24.62 -9.08
N LEU A 80 -2.45 23.74 -8.13
CA LEU A 80 -3.20 22.51 -8.41
C LEU A 80 -4.67 22.79 -8.76
N GLY A 81 -5.29 23.80 -8.12
CA GLY A 81 -6.64 24.26 -8.40
C GLY A 81 -6.78 24.80 -9.82
N ASP A 82 -5.89 25.72 -10.21
CA ASP A 82 -5.83 26.27 -11.57
C ASP A 82 -5.66 25.14 -12.59
N LEU A 83 -4.76 24.18 -12.31
CA LEU A 83 -4.55 23.05 -13.22
C LEU A 83 -5.78 22.13 -13.32
N LEU A 84 -6.48 21.86 -12.22
CA LEU A 84 -7.71 21.07 -12.24
C LEU A 84 -8.81 21.77 -13.05
N LEU A 85 -8.94 23.08 -12.91
CA LEU A 85 -10.00 23.87 -13.53
C LEU A 85 -9.70 24.25 -14.98
N ASP A 86 -8.46 24.56 -15.33
CA ASP A 86 -8.13 25.16 -16.63
C ASP A 86 -7.47 24.19 -17.60
N ALA A 87 -6.92 23.06 -17.12
CA ALA A 87 -6.33 22.08 -18.02
C ALA A 87 -7.36 21.47 -18.98
N PRO A 88 -6.95 21.10 -20.21
CA PRO A 88 -7.80 20.35 -21.11
C PRO A 88 -8.34 19.10 -20.44
N ARG A 89 -9.62 18.85 -20.66
CA ARG A 89 -10.35 17.81 -19.96
C ARG A 89 -9.78 16.42 -20.28
N GLY A 90 -9.59 15.61 -19.24
CA GLY A 90 -9.10 14.23 -19.37
C GLY A 90 -7.60 14.13 -19.64
N THR A 91 -6.86 15.22 -19.46
CA THR A 91 -5.39 15.15 -19.49
C THR A 91 -4.86 14.48 -18.23
N PRO A 92 -3.74 13.74 -18.33
CA PRO A 92 -3.06 13.17 -17.17
C PRO A 92 -2.74 14.21 -16.08
N GLU A 93 -2.33 15.41 -16.50
CA GLU A 93 -2.05 16.54 -15.60
C GLU A 93 -3.28 16.93 -14.78
N GLN A 94 -4.46 17.03 -15.40
CA GLN A 94 -5.71 17.34 -14.68
C GLN A 94 -6.09 16.24 -13.68
N THR A 95 -6.00 14.97 -14.07
CA THR A 95 -6.33 13.84 -13.19
C THR A 95 -5.37 13.74 -12.00
N VAL A 96 -4.08 14.01 -12.23
CA VAL A 96 -3.08 14.02 -11.15
C VAL A 96 -3.22 15.26 -10.28
N ALA A 97 -3.65 16.41 -10.82
CA ALA A 97 -4.02 17.58 -10.01
C ALA A 97 -5.19 17.27 -9.06
N ALA A 98 -6.23 16.59 -9.55
CA ALA A 98 -7.36 16.15 -8.74
C ALA A 98 -6.93 15.25 -7.57
N LEU A 99 -6.09 14.24 -7.84
CA LEU A 99 -5.50 13.41 -6.80
C LEU A 99 -4.69 14.24 -5.80
N SER A 100 -3.84 15.13 -6.30
CA SER A 100 -2.92 15.93 -5.49
C SER A 100 -3.66 16.88 -4.55
N LEU A 101 -4.74 17.52 -5.02
CA LEU A 101 -5.61 18.35 -4.19
C LEU A 101 -6.25 17.55 -3.07
N GLY A 102 -6.70 16.32 -3.35
CA GLY A 102 -7.26 15.44 -2.33
C GLY A 102 -6.24 14.99 -1.26
N LEU A 103 -4.94 15.08 -1.52
CA LEU A 103 -3.89 14.74 -0.55
C LEU A 103 -3.52 15.89 0.39
N LEU A 104 -3.87 17.12 0.04
CA LEU A 104 -3.60 18.30 0.86
C LEU A 104 -4.50 18.31 2.11
N PRO A 105 -4.15 19.05 3.17
CA PRO A 105 -5.06 19.31 4.29
C PRO A 105 -6.40 19.91 3.84
N ASP A 106 -7.47 19.67 4.60
CA ASP A 106 -8.82 20.16 4.29
C ASP A 106 -8.88 21.69 4.19
N THR A 107 -8.17 22.40 5.09
CA THR A 107 -8.13 23.86 5.12
C THR A 107 -7.55 24.47 3.84
N ASP A 108 -6.57 23.80 3.24
CA ASP A 108 -5.78 24.34 2.15
C ASP A 108 -6.45 24.00 0.81
N SER A 109 -6.97 22.77 0.68
CA SER A 109 -7.61 22.32 -0.55
C SER A 109 -9.06 22.75 -0.72
N ALA A 110 -9.73 23.16 0.36
CA ALA A 110 -11.17 23.36 0.35
C ALA A 110 -11.68 24.29 -0.78
N PRO A 111 -11.11 25.50 -0.99
CA PRO A 111 -11.59 26.41 -2.03
C PRO A 111 -11.49 25.83 -3.44
N ALA A 112 -10.35 25.20 -3.77
CA ALA A 112 -10.12 24.61 -5.09
C ALA A 112 -11.06 23.42 -5.36
N ILE A 113 -11.31 22.59 -4.35
CA ILE A 113 -12.24 21.46 -4.45
C ILE A 113 -13.68 21.95 -4.61
N ASP A 114 -14.09 23.01 -3.89
CA ASP A 114 -15.45 23.55 -4.01
C ASP A 114 -15.69 24.15 -5.40
N ALA A 115 -14.71 24.88 -5.94
CA ALA A 115 -14.77 25.39 -7.31
C ALA A 115 -14.89 24.25 -8.34
N PHE A 116 -14.16 23.14 -8.13
CA PHE A 116 -14.29 21.96 -8.98
C PHE A 116 -15.68 21.32 -8.88
N PHE A 117 -16.22 21.16 -7.66
CA PHE A 117 -17.56 20.59 -7.47
C PHE A 117 -18.66 21.46 -8.07
N GLN A 118 -18.56 22.79 -7.95
CA GLN A 118 -19.47 23.72 -8.62
C GLN A 118 -19.40 23.57 -10.15
N LYS A 119 -18.19 23.45 -10.72
CA LYS A 119 -17.99 23.27 -12.16
C LYS A 119 -18.64 22.00 -12.71
N ILE A 120 -18.66 20.92 -11.94
CA ILE A 120 -19.24 19.64 -12.38
C ILE A 120 -20.70 19.45 -11.96
N GLN A 121 -21.27 20.39 -11.18
CA GLN A 121 -22.65 20.34 -10.71
C GLN A 121 -23.62 20.29 -11.91
N GLY A 122 -24.58 19.36 -11.88
CA GLY A 122 -25.50 19.11 -12.99
C GLY A 122 -24.91 18.33 -14.18
N GLY A 123 -23.61 17.99 -14.12
CA GLY A 123 -22.95 17.13 -15.09
C GLY A 123 -23.16 15.63 -14.81
N SER A 124 -22.77 14.79 -15.77
CA SER A 124 -22.81 13.33 -15.61
C SER A 124 -21.57 12.82 -14.86
N TYR A 125 -21.74 12.00 -13.81
CA TYR A 125 -20.61 11.37 -13.10
C TYR A 125 -19.75 10.51 -14.02
N LYS A 126 -20.35 9.80 -14.98
CA LYS A 126 -19.62 8.99 -15.98
C LYS A 126 -18.59 9.83 -16.74
N ARG A 127 -18.92 11.08 -17.01
CA ARG A 127 -18.09 12.05 -17.72
C ARG A 127 -16.91 12.54 -16.87
N ASN A 128 -17.06 12.57 -15.55
CA ASN A 128 -16.04 13.05 -14.61
C ASN A 128 -15.45 11.92 -13.75
N ALA A 129 -15.70 10.66 -14.11
CA ALA A 129 -15.42 9.51 -13.26
C ALA A 129 -13.94 9.42 -12.88
N GLU A 130 -13.02 9.63 -13.83
CA GLU A 130 -11.58 9.57 -13.55
C GLU A 130 -11.12 10.66 -12.58
N LEU A 131 -11.59 11.90 -12.78
CA LEU A 131 -11.25 13.03 -11.91
C LEU A 131 -11.83 12.83 -10.50
N LEU A 132 -13.08 12.37 -10.41
CA LEU A 132 -13.72 12.05 -9.13
C LEU A 132 -13.02 10.90 -8.43
N SER A 133 -12.69 9.81 -9.13
CA SER A 133 -11.94 8.69 -8.53
C SER A 133 -10.59 9.13 -8.01
N ALA A 134 -9.86 9.94 -8.78
CA ALA A 134 -8.56 10.49 -8.36
C ALA A 134 -8.69 11.37 -7.11
N LEU A 135 -9.63 12.32 -7.12
CA LEU A 135 -9.89 13.21 -6.00
C LEU A 135 -10.32 12.44 -4.75
N LEU A 136 -11.34 11.57 -4.85
CA LEU A 136 -11.83 10.77 -3.73
C LEU A 136 -10.77 9.84 -3.16
N TYR A 137 -9.91 9.27 -4.02
CA TYR A 137 -8.79 8.49 -3.52
C TYR A 137 -7.82 9.35 -2.70
N GLY A 138 -7.50 10.56 -3.16
CA GLY A 138 -6.71 11.53 -2.40
C GLY A 138 -7.37 11.81 -1.04
N LEU A 139 -8.64 12.21 -1.05
CA LEU A 139 -9.41 12.51 0.16
C LEU A 139 -9.47 11.32 1.12
N SER A 140 -9.48 10.09 0.61
CA SER A 140 -9.48 8.86 1.43
C SER A 140 -8.17 8.63 2.21
N LYS A 141 -7.16 9.48 2.03
CA LYS A 141 -5.90 9.46 2.79
C LYS A 141 -5.89 10.41 3.97
N GLY A 142 -6.85 11.34 4.05
CA GLY A 142 -6.97 12.34 5.09
C GLY A 142 -8.39 12.45 5.65
N SER A 143 -8.58 13.40 6.55
CA SER A 143 -9.90 13.79 7.08
C SER A 143 -10.30 15.10 6.42
N HIS A 144 -11.48 15.11 5.78
CA HIS A 144 -12.00 16.26 5.03
C HIS A 144 -13.44 16.58 5.44
N PRO A 145 -13.66 17.04 6.69
CA PRO A 145 -14.99 17.32 7.21
C PRO A 145 -15.75 18.35 6.36
N SER A 146 -15.06 19.33 5.76
CA SER A 146 -15.70 20.34 4.90
C SER A 146 -16.36 19.74 3.66
N LYS A 147 -15.95 18.53 3.24
CA LYS A 147 -16.41 17.88 2.01
C LYS A 147 -17.53 16.87 2.22
N LEU A 148 -17.85 16.50 3.46
CA LEU A 148 -18.88 15.51 3.76
C LEU A 148 -20.22 15.74 3.04
N PRO A 149 -20.80 16.96 2.99
CA PRO A 149 -22.08 17.16 2.31
C PRO A 149 -22.05 16.82 0.82
N PHE A 150 -20.92 17.06 0.15
CA PHE A 150 -20.75 16.70 -1.26
C PHE A 150 -20.54 15.20 -1.45
N ILE A 151 -19.74 14.57 -0.58
CA ILE A 151 -19.49 13.12 -0.65
C ILE A 151 -20.77 12.33 -0.36
N GLN A 152 -21.56 12.77 0.62
CA GLN A 152 -22.85 12.18 0.95
C GLN A 152 -23.81 12.29 -0.24
N ARG A 153 -23.94 13.49 -0.83
CA ARG A 153 -24.76 13.69 -2.03
C ARG A 153 -24.31 12.79 -3.19
N LEU A 154 -23.01 12.61 -3.39
CA LEU A 154 -22.48 11.72 -4.42
C LEU A 154 -22.87 10.25 -4.18
N LEU A 155 -22.94 9.82 -2.92
CA LEU A 155 -23.32 8.46 -2.54
C LEU A 155 -24.84 8.22 -2.65
N ASP A 156 -25.65 9.21 -2.29
CA ASP A 156 -27.12 9.16 -2.29
C ASP A 156 -27.71 9.36 -3.69
N ASP A 157 -26.95 9.92 -4.62
CA ASP A 157 -27.41 10.14 -5.98
C ASP A 157 -27.63 8.81 -6.72
N ALA A 158 -28.89 8.48 -6.97
CA ALA A 158 -29.30 7.25 -7.65
C ALA A 158 -28.73 7.09 -9.08
N SER A 159 -28.26 8.18 -9.70
CA SER A 159 -27.59 8.15 -11.00
C SER A 159 -26.12 7.70 -10.89
N ASN A 160 -25.51 7.80 -9.70
CA ASN A 160 -24.16 7.30 -9.45
C ASN A 160 -24.18 5.78 -9.26
N LYS A 161 -24.09 5.06 -10.39
CA LYS A 161 -23.98 3.60 -10.45
C LYS A 161 -22.54 3.11 -10.62
N ILE A 162 -21.54 3.96 -10.44
CA ILE A 162 -20.13 3.62 -10.68
C ILE A 162 -19.57 2.97 -9.40
N PRO A 163 -19.35 1.65 -9.38
CA PRO A 163 -19.04 0.94 -8.13
C PRO A 163 -17.77 1.44 -7.44
N GLU A 164 -16.76 1.83 -8.21
CA GLU A 164 -15.49 2.35 -7.71
C GLU A 164 -15.66 3.70 -7.00
N LEU A 165 -16.45 4.62 -7.57
CA LEU A 165 -16.73 5.93 -6.95
C LEU A 165 -17.49 5.77 -5.65
N ARG A 166 -18.49 4.88 -5.61
CA ARG A 166 -19.27 4.61 -4.40
C ARG A 166 -18.39 4.06 -3.29
N ARG A 167 -17.53 3.08 -3.60
CA ARG A 167 -16.58 2.52 -2.62
C ARG A 167 -15.59 3.57 -2.11
N LEU A 168 -15.09 4.46 -2.98
CA LEU A 168 -14.21 5.55 -2.57
C LEU A 168 -14.95 6.59 -1.72
N ALA A 169 -16.18 6.96 -2.08
CA ALA A 169 -17.01 7.86 -1.28
C ALA A 169 -17.23 7.32 0.14
N ILE A 170 -17.59 6.03 0.28
CA ILE A 170 -17.72 5.38 1.60
C ILE A 170 -16.40 5.42 2.38
N ALA A 171 -15.27 5.21 1.70
CA ALA A 171 -13.95 5.30 2.35
C ALA A 171 -13.61 6.71 2.83
N VAL A 172 -14.00 7.75 2.07
CA VAL A 172 -13.81 9.15 2.48
C VAL A 172 -14.70 9.49 3.68
N LEU A 173 -15.98 9.11 3.64
CA LEU A 173 -16.90 9.30 4.77
C LEU A 173 -16.33 8.64 6.01
N ALA A 174 -15.97 7.35 5.93
CA ALA A 174 -15.43 6.61 7.07
C ALA A 174 -14.25 7.30 7.77
N ASN A 175 -13.39 8.02 7.05
CA ASN A 175 -12.27 8.75 7.66
C ASN A 175 -12.67 9.91 8.58
N VAL A 176 -13.93 10.35 8.57
CA VAL A 176 -14.46 11.35 9.49
C VAL A 176 -15.32 10.64 10.55
N PRO A 177 -14.98 10.78 11.85
CA PRO A 177 -15.79 10.21 12.93
C PRO A 177 -17.25 10.63 12.81
N ASP A 178 -18.15 9.68 13.08
CA ASP A 178 -19.61 9.88 13.14
C ASP A 178 -20.27 10.38 11.84
N SER A 179 -19.56 10.34 10.70
CA SER A 179 -20.14 10.76 9.41
C SER A 179 -21.07 9.72 8.77
N LEU A 180 -21.05 8.48 9.27
CA LEU A 180 -21.91 7.40 8.82
C LEU A 180 -22.74 6.97 10.02
N ASP A 181 -24.03 7.27 9.99
CA ASP A 181 -24.93 6.89 11.08
C ASP A 181 -25.30 5.39 11.00
N SER A 182 -26.07 4.91 11.98
CA SER A 182 -26.51 3.52 12.02
C SER A 182 -27.45 3.14 10.88
N GLU A 183 -28.31 4.06 10.43
CA GLU A 183 -29.28 3.82 9.37
C GLU A 183 -28.58 3.72 8.01
N GLU A 184 -27.68 4.65 7.71
CA GLU A 184 -26.83 4.66 6.53
C GLU A 184 -25.92 3.42 6.50
N THR A 185 -25.31 3.07 7.63
CA THR A 185 -24.50 1.85 7.77
C THR A 185 -25.31 0.60 7.43
N SER A 186 -26.53 0.48 7.97
CA SER A 186 -27.44 -0.63 7.68
C SER A 186 -27.85 -0.64 6.20
N SER A 187 -28.20 0.52 5.63
CA SER A 187 -28.58 0.66 4.22
C SER A 187 -27.45 0.21 3.28
N LEU A 188 -26.23 0.70 3.48
CA LEU A 188 -25.06 0.33 2.67
C LEU A 188 -24.69 -1.15 2.82
N LEU A 189 -24.87 -1.71 4.01
CA LEU A 189 -24.63 -3.13 4.25
C LEU A 189 -25.61 -4.00 3.47
N HIS A 190 -26.88 -3.60 3.37
CA HIS A 190 -27.93 -4.31 2.64
C HIS A 190 -28.04 -3.93 1.16
N SER A 191 -27.19 -2.99 0.69
CA SER A 191 -27.12 -2.61 -0.73
C SER A 191 -26.92 -3.84 -1.61
N SER A 192 -27.51 -3.83 -2.80
CA SER A 192 -27.31 -4.88 -3.81
C SER A 192 -25.90 -4.83 -4.42
N MET A 193 -25.22 -3.69 -4.36
CA MET A 193 -23.88 -3.50 -4.90
C MET A 193 -22.81 -4.10 -3.99
N ALA A 194 -21.91 -4.93 -4.54
CA ALA A 194 -20.85 -5.57 -3.76
C ALA A 194 -19.86 -4.54 -3.20
N GLU A 195 -19.60 -3.47 -3.95
CA GLU A 195 -18.66 -2.42 -3.64
C GLU A 195 -19.11 -1.56 -2.44
N ASP A 196 -20.41 -1.31 -2.31
CA ASP A 196 -20.99 -0.67 -1.12
C ASP A 196 -20.73 -1.52 0.11
N ARG A 197 -21.08 -2.82 0.02
CA ARG A 197 -20.87 -3.79 1.11
C ARG A 197 -19.41 -3.91 1.50
N ILE A 198 -18.49 -3.99 0.53
CA ILE A 198 -17.05 -4.04 0.80
C ILE A 198 -16.58 -2.72 1.44
N GLY A 199 -17.04 -1.58 0.94
CA GLY A 199 -16.74 -0.26 1.49
C GLY A 199 -17.12 -0.17 2.96
N ILE A 200 -18.39 -0.43 3.27
CA ILE A 200 -18.92 -0.30 4.64
C ILE A 200 -18.33 -1.35 5.59
N LEU A 201 -18.10 -2.59 5.14
CA LEU A 201 -17.43 -3.61 5.96
C LEU A 201 -15.99 -3.20 6.32
N ASN A 202 -15.26 -2.56 5.40
CA ASN A 202 -13.93 -2.03 5.69
C ASN A 202 -13.99 -0.80 6.61
N ALA A 203 -14.99 0.06 6.47
CA ALA A 203 -15.22 1.18 7.39
C ALA A 203 -15.49 0.68 8.82
N ILE A 204 -16.44 -0.24 9.00
CA ILE A 204 -16.77 -0.82 10.32
C ILE A 204 -15.57 -1.49 10.99
N GLN A 205 -14.63 -2.05 10.21
CA GLN A 205 -13.38 -2.62 10.74
C GLN A 205 -12.46 -1.59 11.40
N ASN A 206 -12.46 -0.36 10.89
CA ASN A 206 -11.54 0.70 11.30
C ASN A 206 -12.17 1.64 12.35
N HIS A 207 -13.49 1.75 12.36
CA HIS A 207 -14.22 2.59 13.32
C HIS A 207 -14.92 1.76 14.39
N LYS A 208 -15.37 2.41 15.47
CA LYS A 208 -16.12 1.77 16.57
C LYS A 208 -17.63 1.77 16.36
N THR A 209 -18.10 1.83 15.10
CA THR A 209 -19.54 1.76 14.77
C THR A 209 -20.18 0.55 15.46
N VAL A 210 -21.27 0.76 16.17
CA VAL A 210 -22.04 -0.31 16.82
C VAL A 210 -23.05 -0.82 15.80
N LEU A 211 -23.00 -2.12 15.52
CA LEU A 211 -23.98 -2.77 14.64
C LEU A 211 -25.14 -3.30 15.46
N GLU A 212 -26.35 -3.17 14.94
CA GLU A 212 -27.50 -3.84 15.52
C GLU A 212 -27.40 -5.36 15.34
N GLN A 213 -28.12 -6.12 16.17
CA GLN A 213 -28.11 -7.59 16.10
C GLN A 213 -28.57 -8.12 14.73
N LYS A 214 -29.48 -7.39 14.05
CA LYS A 214 -29.95 -7.74 12.70
C LYS A 214 -28.81 -7.64 11.67
N ASP A 215 -27.99 -6.61 11.77
CA ASP A 215 -26.86 -6.35 10.86
C ASP A 215 -25.73 -7.36 11.10
N LEU A 216 -25.47 -7.70 12.37
CA LEU A 216 -24.50 -8.75 12.72
C LEU A 216 -24.91 -10.11 12.13
N LYS A 217 -26.21 -10.46 12.20
CA LYS A 217 -26.74 -11.67 11.54
C LYS A 217 -26.55 -11.62 10.03
N TYR A 218 -26.80 -10.46 9.41
CA TYR A 218 -26.62 -10.29 7.97
C TYR A 218 -25.15 -10.39 7.55
N VAL A 219 -24.21 -9.80 8.29
CA VAL A 219 -22.76 -9.97 8.04
C VAL A 219 -22.35 -11.43 8.10
N SER A 220 -22.85 -12.19 9.09
CA SER A 220 -22.60 -13.63 9.18
C SER A 220 -23.13 -14.38 7.94
N GLN A 221 -24.29 -13.99 7.41
CA GLN A 221 -24.81 -14.51 6.15
C GLN A 221 -23.92 -14.15 4.96
N LEU A 222 -23.45 -12.89 4.87
CA LEU A 222 -22.53 -12.46 3.82
C LEU A 222 -21.25 -13.29 3.83
N ALA A 223 -20.62 -13.47 5.00
CA ALA A 223 -19.40 -14.25 5.17
C ALA A 223 -19.57 -15.72 4.75
N ARG A 224 -20.76 -16.29 4.93
CA ARG A 224 -21.07 -17.70 4.58
C ARG A 224 -21.46 -17.90 3.12
N LYS A 225 -22.29 -17.01 2.58
CA LYS A 225 -23.11 -17.29 1.39
C LYS A 225 -22.99 -16.24 0.28
N SER A 226 -22.24 -15.16 0.46
CA SER A 226 -22.09 -14.19 -0.63
C SER A 226 -21.43 -14.85 -1.84
N ASN A 227 -21.97 -14.60 -3.04
CA ASN A 227 -21.39 -15.08 -4.30
C ASN A 227 -20.03 -14.43 -4.59
N ASP A 228 -19.80 -13.21 -4.09
CA ASP A 228 -18.52 -12.51 -4.24
C ASP A 228 -17.57 -12.87 -3.09
N SER A 229 -16.45 -13.53 -3.42
CA SER A 229 -15.42 -13.89 -2.45
C SER A 229 -14.82 -12.69 -1.71
N ARG A 230 -14.75 -11.51 -2.34
CA ARG A 230 -14.24 -10.27 -1.72
C ARG A 230 -15.16 -9.80 -0.60
N VAL A 231 -16.48 -9.95 -0.78
CA VAL A 231 -17.47 -9.67 0.27
C VAL A 231 -17.33 -10.68 1.41
N ARG A 232 -17.17 -11.99 1.09
CA ARG A 232 -16.96 -13.02 2.13
C ARG A 232 -15.72 -12.75 2.97
N VAL A 233 -14.59 -12.47 2.33
CA VAL A 233 -13.31 -12.11 2.98
C VAL A 233 -13.47 -10.87 3.86
N SER A 234 -14.08 -9.80 3.34
CA SER A 234 -14.28 -8.55 4.08
C SER A 234 -15.19 -8.74 5.29
N ALA A 235 -16.27 -9.53 5.16
CA ALA A 235 -17.18 -9.85 6.24
C ALA A 235 -16.50 -10.70 7.32
N LEU A 236 -15.79 -11.76 6.95
CA LEU A 236 -15.05 -12.62 7.88
C LEU A 236 -13.96 -11.84 8.64
N THR A 237 -13.22 -10.97 7.94
CA THR A 237 -12.20 -10.11 8.56
C THR A 237 -12.84 -9.14 9.56
N MET A 238 -13.99 -8.56 9.21
CA MET A 238 -14.73 -7.67 10.12
C MET A 238 -15.20 -8.40 11.37
N MET A 239 -15.85 -9.55 11.21
CA MET A 239 -16.31 -10.39 12.31
C MET A 239 -15.15 -10.79 13.24
N THR A 240 -13.99 -11.11 12.65
CA THR A 240 -12.77 -11.47 13.41
C THR A 240 -12.27 -10.30 14.25
N LYS A 241 -12.10 -9.12 13.65
CA LYS A 241 -11.66 -7.92 14.39
C LYS A 241 -12.65 -7.51 15.48
N ARG A 242 -13.95 -7.71 15.27
CA ARG A 242 -15.02 -7.45 16.23
C ARG A 242 -15.29 -8.61 17.19
N ARG A 243 -14.44 -9.65 17.19
CA ARG A 243 -14.51 -10.81 18.09
C ARG A 243 -15.87 -11.52 18.10
N GLN A 244 -16.54 -11.57 16.95
CA GLN A 244 -17.83 -12.26 16.82
C GLN A 244 -17.64 -13.78 16.88
N PRO A 245 -18.24 -14.52 17.84
CA PRO A 245 -17.98 -15.95 18.03
C PRO A 245 -18.20 -16.81 16.79
N GLU A 246 -19.22 -16.50 15.98
CA GLU A 246 -19.57 -17.23 14.76
C GLU A 246 -18.48 -17.16 13.69
N ALA A 247 -17.54 -16.22 13.79
CA ALA A 247 -16.42 -16.10 12.87
C ALA A 247 -15.58 -17.37 12.85
N LEU A 248 -15.37 -18.04 13.99
CA LEU A 248 -14.55 -19.25 14.07
C LEU A 248 -15.13 -20.38 13.19
N ASP A 249 -16.43 -20.67 13.33
CA ASP A 249 -17.10 -21.72 12.54
C ASP A 249 -17.11 -21.43 11.04
N ILE A 250 -17.17 -20.14 10.67
CA ILE A 250 -17.09 -19.71 9.28
C ILE A 250 -15.65 -19.86 8.78
N GLY A 251 -14.66 -19.43 9.58
CA GLY A 251 -13.24 -19.57 9.30
C GLY A 251 -12.83 -21.02 9.09
N VAL A 252 -13.25 -21.94 9.96
CA VAL A 252 -12.95 -23.39 9.84
C VAL A 252 -13.42 -23.95 8.50
N ARG A 253 -14.62 -23.54 8.04
CA ARG A 253 -15.14 -23.94 6.73
C ARG A 253 -14.34 -23.30 5.60
N ALA A 254 -14.02 -22.02 5.73
CA ALA A 254 -13.23 -21.27 4.76
C ALA A 254 -11.81 -21.81 4.58
N LEU A 255 -11.20 -22.53 5.54
CA LEU A 255 -9.93 -23.25 5.35
C LEU A 255 -9.95 -24.33 4.25
N ARG A 256 -11.14 -24.70 3.75
CA ARG A 256 -11.34 -25.69 2.68
C ARG A 256 -11.55 -25.06 1.30
N THR A 257 -11.60 -23.74 1.22
CA THR A 257 -11.77 -23.00 -0.05
C THR A 257 -10.57 -23.19 -0.98
N SER A 258 -10.78 -22.96 -2.28
CA SER A 258 -9.71 -22.85 -3.27
C SER A 258 -9.19 -21.42 -3.43
N ASN A 259 -9.87 -20.42 -2.86
CA ASN A 259 -9.50 -19.01 -2.94
C ASN A 259 -8.40 -18.67 -1.90
N PRO A 260 -7.21 -18.22 -2.32
CA PRO A 260 -6.12 -17.91 -1.39
C PRO A 260 -6.43 -16.82 -0.36
N GLU A 261 -7.16 -15.76 -0.74
CA GLU A 261 -7.52 -14.65 0.16
C GLU A 261 -8.48 -15.10 1.25
N GLU A 262 -9.47 -15.93 0.89
CA GLU A 262 -10.43 -16.51 1.83
C GLU A 262 -9.75 -17.51 2.79
N ALA A 263 -8.81 -18.31 2.29
CA ALA A 263 -8.00 -19.19 3.14
C ALA A 263 -7.08 -18.41 4.10
N SER A 264 -6.50 -17.30 3.65
CA SER A 264 -5.71 -16.39 4.48
C SER A 264 -6.53 -15.80 5.62
N ALA A 265 -7.68 -15.19 5.31
CA ALA A 265 -8.60 -14.64 6.31
C ALA A 265 -9.10 -15.73 7.29
N ALA A 266 -9.33 -16.95 6.79
CA ALA A 266 -9.69 -18.09 7.60
C ALA A 266 -8.59 -18.47 8.62
N VAL A 267 -7.32 -18.49 8.21
CA VAL A 267 -6.18 -18.74 9.11
C VAL A 267 -6.09 -17.66 10.18
N GLU A 268 -6.21 -16.38 9.82
CA GLU A 268 -6.20 -15.27 10.79
C GLU A 268 -7.34 -15.40 11.81
N THR A 269 -8.55 -15.70 11.33
CA THR A 269 -9.73 -15.94 12.18
C THR A 269 -9.48 -17.09 13.15
N CYS A 270 -9.04 -18.22 12.61
CA CYS A 270 -8.74 -19.45 13.35
C CYS A 270 -7.70 -19.24 14.46
N LEU A 271 -6.67 -18.44 14.18
CA LEU A 271 -5.64 -18.10 15.17
C LEU A 271 -6.12 -17.08 16.21
N HIS A 272 -7.09 -16.22 15.85
CA HIS A 272 -7.64 -15.23 16.76
C HIS A 272 -8.54 -15.85 17.85
N PHE A 273 -9.33 -16.87 17.49
CA PHE A 273 -10.28 -17.52 18.42
C PHE A 273 -9.86 -18.92 18.89
N GLY A 274 -8.98 -19.59 18.16
CA GLY A 274 -8.62 -20.98 18.42
C GLY A 274 -7.74 -21.18 19.66
N SER A 275 -7.94 -22.31 20.34
CA SER A 275 -7.09 -22.77 21.45
C SER A 275 -5.79 -23.43 20.95
N GLY A 276 -4.90 -23.82 21.87
CA GLY A 276 -3.66 -24.54 21.56
C GLY A 276 -3.86 -25.80 20.69
N PRO A 277 -4.75 -26.75 21.05
CA PRO A 277 -5.02 -27.92 20.20
C PRO A 277 -5.54 -27.57 18.81
N PHE A 278 -6.34 -26.51 18.72
CA PHE A 278 -6.87 -26.02 17.44
C PHE A 278 -5.75 -25.51 16.53
N ARG A 279 -4.74 -24.86 17.12
CA ARG A 279 -3.54 -24.42 16.40
C ARG A 279 -2.77 -25.58 15.79
N GLU A 280 -2.54 -26.68 16.51
CA GLU A 280 -1.84 -27.85 15.95
C GLU A 280 -2.61 -28.49 14.78
N ALA A 281 -3.95 -28.53 14.89
CA ALA A 281 -4.79 -28.94 13.77
C ALA A 281 -4.63 -28.01 12.56
N LEU A 282 -4.54 -26.70 12.78
CA LEU A 282 -4.28 -25.72 11.74
C LEU A 282 -2.90 -25.90 11.10
N GLU A 283 -1.84 -26.11 11.88
CA GLU A 283 -0.49 -26.38 11.37
C GLU A 283 -0.49 -27.61 10.45
N ARG A 284 -1.12 -28.72 10.88
CA ARG A 284 -1.31 -29.92 10.03
C ARG A 284 -2.09 -29.61 8.76
N ARG A 285 -3.15 -28.80 8.86
CA ARG A 285 -3.94 -28.39 7.69
C ARG A 285 -3.10 -27.63 6.67
N ILE A 286 -2.28 -26.68 7.11
CA ILE A 286 -1.38 -25.91 6.24
C ILE A 286 -0.38 -26.83 5.54
N LEU A 287 0.24 -27.76 6.27
CA LEU A 287 1.19 -28.72 5.68
C LEU A 287 0.52 -29.67 4.67
N SER A 288 -0.72 -30.09 4.91
CA SER A 288 -1.49 -30.96 4.01
C SER A 288 -2.05 -30.25 2.76
N THR A 289 -1.89 -28.94 2.64
CA THR A 289 -2.47 -28.18 1.53
C THR A 289 -1.61 -28.30 0.27
N HIS A 290 -2.13 -29.00 -0.75
CA HIS A 290 -1.39 -29.25 -2.00
C HIS A 290 -1.42 -28.11 -3.03
N LYS A 291 -2.37 -27.17 -2.92
CA LYS A 291 -2.47 -26.03 -3.85
C LYS A 291 -1.46 -24.94 -3.43
N PRO A 292 -0.42 -24.65 -4.22
CA PRO A 292 0.67 -23.78 -3.76
C PRO A 292 0.21 -22.38 -3.36
N ALA A 293 -0.67 -21.75 -4.14
CA ALA A 293 -1.17 -20.40 -3.84
C ALA A 293 -1.97 -20.34 -2.52
N VAL A 294 -2.75 -21.40 -2.22
CA VAL A 294 -3.50 -21.49 -0.95
C VAL A 294 -2.55 -21.73 0.21
N GLN A 295 -1.59 -22.65 0.06
CA GLN A 295 -0.60 -22.94 1.09
C GLN A 295 0.28 -21.73 1.41
N GLU A 296 0.72 -20.99 0.38
CA GLU A 296 1.46 -19.73 0.51
C GLU A 296 0.67 -18.69 1.31
N ALA A 297 -0.58 -18.44 0.93
CA ALA A 297 -1.45 -17.49 1.63
C ALA A 297 -1.70 -17.89 3.09
N MET A 298 -1.90 -19.18 3.35
CA MET A 298 -2.05 -19.70 4.71
C MET A 298 -0.77 -19.54 5.56
N LEU A 299 0.40 -19.82 5.00
CA LEU A 299 1.69 -19.64 5.69
C LEU A 299 1.96 -18.15 5.99
N GLN A 300 1.62 -17.26 5.05
CA GLN A 300 1.75 -15.81 5.22
C GLN A 300 0.85 -15.28 6.35
N ALA A 301 -0.39 -15.77 6.43
CA ALA A 301 -1.38 -15.43 7.45
C ALA A 301 -1.00 -15.93 8.86
N PHE A 302 -0.15 -16.96 8.96
CA PHE A 302 0.24 -17.53 10.24
C PHE A 302 1.22 -16.59 10.98
N ARG A 303 0.74 -15.86 11.99
CA ARG A 303 1.52 -14.87 12.78
C ARG A 303 2.05 -15.37 14.13
N PRO A 304 1.35 -16.20 14.93
CA PRO A 304 1.81 -16.58 16.26
C PRO A 304 3.06 -17.48 16.28
N PRO A 305 3.75 -17.65 17.42
CA PRO A 305 4.98 -18.46 17.53
C PRO A 305 4.78 -19.95 17.24
N ALA A 306 5.22 -20.45 16.08
CA ALA A 306 4.97 -21.82 15.62
C ALA A 306 5.49 -22.93 16.54
N SER A 307 4.85 -24.11 16.52
CA SER A 307 5.39 -25.30 17.20
C SER A 307 6.74 -25.71 16.61
N LYS A 308 7.62 -26.34 17.41
CA LYS A 308 8.94 -26.81 16.95
C LYS A 308 8.83 -27.79 15.77
N GLY A 309 7.84 -28.69 15.82
CA GLY A 309 7.58 -29.65 14.74
C GLY A 309 7.18 -28.95 13.44
N PHE A 310 6.31 -27.94 13.53
CA PHE A 310 5.91 -27.15 12.37
C PHE A 310 7.07 -26.33 11.80
N VAL A 311 7.91 -25.71 12.64
CA VAL A 311 9.13 -25.01 12.20
C VAL A 311 10.08 -25.95 11.45
N GLY A 312 10.30 -27.16 11.96
CA GLY A 312 11.12 -28.18 11.27
C GLY A 312 10.59 -28.52 9.88
N GLN A 313 9.27 -28.68 9.74
CA GLN A 313 8.62 -28.93 8.45
C GLN A 313 8.71 -27.72 7.51
N CYS A 314 8.54 -26.50 8.02
CA CYS A 314 8.71 -25.27 7.23
C CYS A 314 10.15 -25.13 6.69
N LEU A 315 11.17 -25.49 7.47
CA LEU A 315 12.56 -25.52 7.00
C LEU A 315 12.74 -26.57 5.89
N SER A 316 12.16 -27.76 6.04
CA SER A 316 12.15 -28.78 4.98
C SER A 316 11.52 -28.23 3.68
N ILE A 317 10.31 -27.68 3.79
CA ILE A 317 9.58 -27.06 2.67
C ILE A 317 10.42 -25.99 1.98
N ALA A 318 11.00 -25.06 2.73
CA ALA A 318 11.78 -23.96 2.18
C ALA A 318 13.08 -24.41 1.48
N SER A 319 13.67 -25.52 1.94
CA SER A 319 14.90 -26.09 1.38
C SER A 319 14.67 -26.88 0.10
N ASP A 320 13.51 -27.52 -0.05
CA ASP A 320 13.18 -28.32 -1.23
C ASP A 320 12.89 -27.44 -2.44
N ARG A 321 13.74 -27.56 -3.46
CA ARG A 321 13.65 -26.78 -4.71
C ARG A 321 12.46 -27.18 -5.58
N LYS A 322 11.82 -28.32 -5.33
CA LYS A 322 10.61 -28.76 -6.05
C LYS A 322 9.36 -27.96 -5.63
N ASN A 323 9.37 -27.38 -4.44
CA ASN A 323 8.28 -26.55 -3.96
C ASN A 323 8.22 -25.21 -4.69
N HIS A 324 7.00 -24.68 -4.85
CA HIS A 324 6.77 -23.35 -5.40
C HIS A 324 7.55 -22.29 -4.59
N LEU A 325 8.18 -21.32 -5.28
CA LEU A 325 9.02 -20.31 -4.64
C LEU A 325 8.29 -19.55 -3.53
N GLY A 326 7.05 -19.14 -3.76
CA GLY A 326 6.28 -18.40 -2.75
C GLY A 326 6.01 -19.21 -1.47
N VAL A 327 5.73 -20.51 -1.59
CA VAL A 327 5.59 -21.40 -0.43
C VAL A 327 6.91 -21.49 0.34
N ARG A 328 8.04 -21.63 -0.39
CA ARG A 328 9.38 -21.67 0.22
C ARG A 328 9.72 -20.38 0.95
N VAL A 329 9.38 -19.23 0.37
CA VAL A 329 9.56 -17.90 0.96
C VAL A 329 8.78 -17.76 2.26
N GLN A 330 7.49 -18.07 2.26
CA GLN A 330 6.67 -17.94 3.47
C GLN A 330 7.05 -18.94 4.55
N ALA A 331 7.45 -20.16 4.17
CA ALA A 331 7.95 -21.16 5.11
C ALA A 331 9.29 -20.73 5.76
N ALA A 332 10.21 -20.16 4.99
CA ALA A 332 11.46 -19.60 5.52
C ALA A 332 11.20 -18.40 6.45
N ALA A 333 10.31 -17.47 6.04
CA ALA A 333 9.92 -16.32 6.85
C ALA A 333 9.19 -16.73 8.15
N LEU A 334 8.46 -17.84 8.15
CA LEU A 334 7.86 -18.40 9.36
C LEU A 334 8.93 -18.97 10.31
N ALA A 335 9.87 -19.75 9.79
CA ALA A 335 10.98 -20.29 10.60
C ALA A 335 11.87 -19.18 11.18
N ALA A 336 12.06 -18.10 10.43
CA ALA A 336 12.75 -16.89 10.85
C ALA A 336 12.11 -16.21 12.06
N ARG A 337 10.78 -16.04 12.04
CA ARG A 337 10.03 -15.47 13.17
C ARG A 337 10.09 -16.34 14.42
N ALA A 338 10.26 -17.66 14.25
CA ALA A 338 10.54 -18.60 15.33
C ALA A 338 12.01 -18.57 15.82
N LYS A 339 12.85 -17.66 15.28
CA LYS A 339 14.26 -17.48 15.62
C LYS A 339 15.12 -18.74 15.44
N ASP A 340 14.78 -19.59 14.47
CA ASP A 340 15.61 -20.76 14.15
C ASP A 340 16.85 -20.31 13.34
N PRO A 341 18.08 -20.51 13.84
CA PRO A 341 19.29 -19.99 13.18
C PRO A 341 19.52 -20.58 11.78
N ARG A 342 18.99 -21.78 11.49
CA ARG A 342 19.11 -22.43 10.17
C ARG A 342 18.40 -21.64 9.07
N SER A 343 17.39 -20.84 9.43
CA SER A 343 16.65 -20.01 8.48
C SER A 343 17.50 -18.91 7.85
N THR A 344 18.56 -18.43 8.52
CA THR A 344 19.40 -17.31 8.05
C THR A 344 19.99 -17.58 6.67
N VAL A 345 20.68 -18.71 6.49
CA VAL A 345 21.32 -19.08 5.21
C VAL A 345 20.27 -19.24 4.10
N MET A 346 19.10 -19.77 4.46
CA MET A 346 18.01 -19.98 3.53
C MET A 346 17.40 -18.67 3.05
N LEU A 347 17.15 -17.71 3.96
CA LEU A 347 16.63 -16.40 3.62
C LEU A 347 17.57 -15.66 2.67
N ARG A 348 18.89 -15.66 2.92
CA ARG A 348 19.87 -15.04 2.00
C ARG A 348 19.82 -15.66 0.61
N SER A 349 19.74 -16.99 0.55
CA SER A 349 19.62 -17.71 -0.72
C SER A 349 18.32 -17.37 -1.46
N LEU A 350 17.18 -17.39 -0.76
CA LEU A 350 15.88 -17.07 -1.31
C LEU A 350 15.77 -15.60 -1.74
N PHE A 351 16.37 -14.66 -0.99
CA PHE A 351 16.35 -13.22 -1.33
C PHE A 351 17.09 -12.93 -2.63
N ARG A 352 18.17 -13.67 -2.92
CA ARG A 352 18.87 -13.58 -4.21
C ARG A 352 18.05 -14.15 -5.36
N LEU A 353 17.28 -15.20 -5.11
CA LEU A 353 16.46 -15.88 -6.12
C LEU A 353 15.13 -15.19 -6.39
N ALA A 354 14.56 -14.49 -5.39
CA ALA A 354 13.27 -13.85 -5.48
C ALA A 354 13.28 -12.68 -6.47
N GLU A 355 12.26 -12.63 -7.31
CA GLU A 355 11.99 -11.52 -8.24
C GLU A 355 10.70 -10.78 -7.89
N ASP A 356 9.75 -11.46 -7.25
CA ASP A 356 8.49 -10.88 -6.81
C ASP A 356 8.72 -9.88 -5.66
N PRO A 357 8.28 -8.61 -5.78
CA PRO A 357 8.36 -7.61 -4.72
C PRO A 357 7.74 -8.03 -3.38
N LEU A 358 6.66 -8.82 -3.40
CA LEU A 358 6.01 -9.33 -2.19
C LEU A 358 6.91 -10.33 -1.47
N HIS A 359 7.56 -11.23 -2.22
CA HIS A 359 8.52 -12.18 -1.67
C HIS A 359 9.76 -11.47 -1.13
N LEU A 360 10.30 -10.51 -1.88
CA LEU A 360 11.44 -9.70 -1.43
C LEU A 360 11.13 -8.98 -0.11
N THR A 361 9.95 -8.36 0.01
CA THR A 361 9.52 -7.68 1.23
C THR A 361 9.38 -8.65 2.41
N ALA A 362 8.76 -9.81 2.19
CA ALA A 362 8.62 -10.83 3.24
C ALA A 362 9.98 -11.35 3.73
N LEU A 363 10.92 -11.60 2.81
CA LEU A 363 12.28 -12.04 3.12
C LEU A 363 13.10 -10.94 3.82
N ALA A 364 13.00 -9.69 3.38
CA ALA A 364 13.69 -8.56 4.03
C ALA A 364 13.23 -8.39 5.49
N ASN A 365 11.92 -8.43 5.73
CA ASN A 365 11.35 -8.40 7.09
C ASN A 365 11.86 -9.58 7.93
N ALA A 366 11.88 -10.78 7.36
CA ALA A 366 12.37 -11.97 8.05
C ALA A 366 13.87 -11.86 8.42
N CYS A 367 14.69 -11.30 7.53
CA CYS A 367 16.12 -11.06 7.79
C CYS A 367 16.32 -10.03 8.91
N ALA A 368 15.58 -8.93 8.89
CA ALA A 368 15.67 -7.87 9.91
C ALA A 368 15.38 -8.39 11.33
N HIS A 369 14.56 -9.45 11.47
CA HIS A 369 14.20 -10.03 12.76
C HIS A 369 15.20 -11.03 13.35
N ILE A 370 16.00 -11.74 12.54
CA ILE A 370 16.89 -12.81 13.07
C ILE A 370 18.23 -12.26 13.53
N SER A 371 18.88 -11.42 12.71
CA SER A 371 20.20 -10.91 13.02
C SER A 371 20.45 -9.62 12.24
N PRO A 372 20.39 -8.44 12.90
CA PRO A 372 20.67 -7.16 12.25
C PRO A 372 22.11 -7.07 11.73
N GLU A 373 23.01 -7.91 12.23
CA GLU A 373 24.42 -7.99 11.82
C GLU A 373 24.66 -8.93 10.62
N SER A 374 23.64 -9.68 10.19
CA SER A 374 23.75 -10.55 9.04
C SER A 374 23.85 -9.75 7.74
N ALA A 375 25.07 -9.54 7.24
CA ALA A 375 25.33 -8.77 6.03
C ALA A 375 24.63 -9.36 4.78
N LEU A 376 23.56 -8.72 4.31
CA LEU A 376 22.92 -9.01 3.01
C LEU A 376 23.56 -8.16 1.90
N ALA A 377 23.90 -6.91 2.20
CA ALA A 377 24.32 -5.93 1.22
C ALA A 377 25.70 -6.21 0.64
N GLY A 378 26.60 -6.82 1.43
CA GLY A 378 27.89 -7.30 0.90
C GLY A 378 27.75 -8.42 -0.13
N GLU A 379 26.68 -9.21 -0.05
CA GLU A 379 26.37 -10.28 -1.01
C GLU A 379 25.59 -9.76 -2.24
N LEU A 380 24.81 -8.68 -2.08
CA LEU A 380 23.93 -8.12 -3.10
C LEU A 380 24.53 -6.94 -3.87
N PHE A 381 25.57 -6.32 -3.33
CA PHE A 381 26.18 -5.11 -3.88
C PHE A 381 27.72 -5.21 -3.86
N PRO A 382 28.42 -4.86 -4.97
CA PRO A 382 27.86 -4.32 -6.22
C PRO A 382 27.11 -5.39 -7.02
N PRO A 383 26.08 -4.99 -7.81
CA PRO A 383 25.39 -5.91 -8.71
C PRO A 383 26.39 -6.50 -9.71
N ARG A 384 26.43 -7.83 -9.82
CA ARG A 384 27.42 -8.54 -10.66
C ARG A 384 26.90 -8.89 -12.04
N THR A 385 25.58 -8.93 -12.19
CA THR A 385 24.90 -9.31 -13.43
C THR A 385 23.90 -8.24 -13.86
N ALA A 386 23.53 -8.24 -15.15
CA ALA A 386 22.43 -7.38 -15.65
C ALA A 386 21.11 -7.69 -14.92
N ARG A 387 20.89 -8.95 -14.54
CA ARG A 387 19.74 -9.37 -13.72
C ARG A 387 19.77 -8.71 -12.34
N ASP A 388 20.92 -8.66 -11.67
CA ASP A 388 21.06 -7.99 -10.37
C ASP A 388 20.77 -6.50 -10.46
N LEU A 389 21.24 -5.85 -11.53
CA LEU A 389 20.97 -4.42 -11.76
C LEU A 389 19.47 -4.16 -11.95
N ARG A 390 18.77 -5.03 -12.71
CA ARG A 390 17.32 -4.94 -12.91
C ARG A 390 16.53 -5.12 -11.62
N LEU A 391 16.96 -6.02 -10.74
CA LEU A 391 16.30 -6.30 -9.46
C LEU A 391 16.68 -5.32 -8.34
N LEU A 392 17.71 -4.49 -8.55
CA LEU A 392 18.25 -3.59 -7.55
C LEU A 392 17.19 -2.66 -6.93
N PRO A 393 16.31 -1.99 -7.70
CA PRO A 393 15.22 -1.19 -7.15
C PRO A 393 14.31 -1.96 -6.19
N ALA A 394 13.82 -3.14 -6.59
CA ALA A 394 12.90 -3.94 -5.78
C ALA A 394 13.55 -4.44 -4.48
N ARG A 395 14.84 -4.81 -4.56
CA ARG A 395 15.62 -5.22 -3.38
C ARG A 395 15.83 -4.05 -2.41
N ILE A 396 16.18 -2.86 -2.91
CA ILE A 396 16.33 -1.65 -2.09
C ILE A 396 14.99 -1.30 -1.43
N HIS A 397 13.88 -1.31 -2.18
CA HIS A 397 12.56 -1.03 -1.65
C HIS A 397 12.20 -1.99 -0.51
N ALA A 398 12.39 -3.30 -0.71
CA ALA A 398 12.13 -4.30 0.32
C ALA A 398 12.97 -4.09 1.59
N LEU A 399 14.26 -3.78 1.44
CA LEU A 399 15.15 -3.51 2.58
C LEU A 399 14.77 -2.22 3.31
N LEU A 400 14.38 -1.16 2.59
CA LEU A 400 13.92 0.09 3.19
C LEU A 400 12.60 -0.11 3.95
N LYS A 401 11.63 -0.83 3.35
CA LYS A 401 10.34 -1.15 4.00
C LYS A 401 10.51 -2.02 5.25
N ALA A 402 11.54 -2.86 5.27
CA ALA A 402 11.91 -3.69 6.42
C ALA A 402 12.80 -2.97 7.45
N GLU A 403 13.10 -1.68 7.24
CA GLU A 403 14.02 -0.90 8.08
C GLU A 403 15.39 -1.57 8.29
N HIS A 404 15.85 -2.32 7.28
CA HIS A 404 17.11 -3.05 7.37
C HIS A 404 18.29 -2.09 7.44
N LEU A 405 19.25 -2.34 8.34
CA LEU A 405 20.39 -1.43 8.60
C LEU A 405 21.24 -1.12 7.35
N GLU A 406 21.24 -2.02 6.37
CA GLU A 406 22.00 -1.87 5.14
C GLU A 406 21.25 -1.13 4.01
N ALA A 407 19.97 -0.83 4.19
CA ALA A 407 19.13 -0.22 3.15
C ALA A 407 19.66 1.17 2.72
N LEU A 408 19.97 2.05 3.68
CA LEU A 408 20.46 3.40 3.40
C LEU A 408 21.88 3.40 2.82
N PRO A 409 22.87 2.64 3.35
CA PRO A 409 24.17 2.51 2.69
C PRO A 409 24.07 2.01 1.25
N MET A 410 23.22 1.01 0.99
CA MET A 410 23.01 0.46 -0.35
C MET A 410 22.37 1.48 -1.29
N LEU A 411 21.35 2.20 -0.83
CA LEU A 411 20.70 3.29 -1.58
C LEU A 411 21.70 4.39 -1.97
N ARG A 412 22.52 4.88 -1.02
CA ARG A 412 23.55 5.90 -1.30
C ARG A 412 24.55 5.43 -2.35
N LYS A 413 25.05 4.20 -2.21
CA LYS A 413 25.97 3.63 -3.20
C LYS A 413 25.30 3.53 -4.57
N ALA A 414 24.04 3.08 -4.63
CA ALA A 414 23.30 2.94 -5.88
C ALA A 414 23.03 4.28 -6.58
N LEU A 415 22.73 5.36 -5.83
CA LEU A 415 22.57 6.71 -6.38
C LEU A 415 23.89 7.35 -6.84
N ALA A 416 25.01 6.97 -6.21
CA ALA A 416 26.34 7.44 -6.60
C ALA A 416 26.92 6.69 -7.81
N MET A 417 26.36 5.53 -8.18
CA MET A 417 26.79 4.78 -9.34
C MET A 417 26.35 5.46 -10.64
N LYS A 418 27.21 5.42 -11.66
CA LYS A 418 26.81 5.69 -13.03
C LYS A 418 25.94 4.53 -13.52
N GLY A 419 24.62 4.72 -13.52
CA GLY A 419 23.62 3.77 -14.01
C GLY A 419 22.87 4.30 -15.22
N SER A 420 22.05 3.47 -15.85
CA SER A 420 21.07 3.96 -16.81
C SER A 420 20.02 4.83 -16.12
N PRO A 421 19.40 5.79 -16.82
CA PRO A 421 18.32 6.60 -16.25
C PRO A 421 17.17 5.76 -15.68
N ALA A 422 16.82 4.65 -16.34
CA ALA A 422 15.79 3.74 -15.87
C ALA A 422 16.12 3.10 -14.51
N THR A 423 17.38 2.70 -14.29
CA THR A 423 17.82 2.14 -13.00
C THR A 423 17.79 3.22 -11.91
N LEU A 424 18.27 4.43 -12.21
CA LEU A 424 18.25 5.54 -11.25
C LEU A 424 16.82 5.94 -10.87
N ALA A 425 15.91 6.06 -11.85
CA ALA A 425 14.50 6.31 -11.60
C ALA A 425 13.87 5.20 -10.74
N GLY A 426 14.22 3.93 -11.01
CA GLY A 426 13.78 2.80 -10.19
C GLY A 426 14.28 2.88 -8.74
N ILE A 427 15.54 3.27 -8.51
CA ILE A 427 16.10 3.45 -7.17
C ILE A 427 15.40 4.59 -6.41
N LEU A 428 15.15 5.72 -7.07
CA LEU A 428 14.41 6.84 -6.49
C LEU A 428 12.97 6.46 -6.14
N ARG A 429 12.31 5.71 -7.03
CA ARG A 429 10.98 5.14 -6.79
C ARG A 429 10.97 4.21 -5.57
N ALA A 430 11.95 3.31 -5.49
CA ALA A 430 12.11 2.40 -4.36
C ALA A 430 12.23 3.16 -3.03
N TYR A 431 12.99 4.25 -3.02
CA TYR A 431 13.08 5.15 -1.87
C TYR A 431 11.72 5.78 -1.53
N ARG A 432 11.07 6.43 -2.51
CA ARG A 432 9.75 7.05 -2.35
C ARG A 432 8.71 6.08 -1.79
N MET A 433 8.59 4.89 -2.37
CA MET A 433 7.59 3.90 -1.95
C MET A 433 7.81 3.40 -0.52
N ALA A 434 9.06 3.35 -0.07
CA ALA A 434 9.35 2.99 1.32
C ALA A 434 8.99 4.10 2.31
N GLN A 435 9.02 5.38 1.89
CA GLN A 435 8.67 6.51 2.74
C GLN A 435 7.16 6.81 2.76
N LEU A 436 6.43 6.48 1.68
CA LEU A 436 5.01 6.78 1.55
C LEU A 436 4.14 5.56 1.86
N PRO A 437 3.32 5.60 2.93
CA PRO A 437 2.30 4.58 3.18
C PRO A 437 1.09 4.68 2.21
N LEU A 438 1.20 5.44 1.12
CA LEU A 438 0.09 5.70 0.21
C LEU A 438 -0.35 4.46 -0.57
N ALA A 439 0.59 3.57 -0.93
CA ALA A 439 0.35 2.43 -1.81
C ALA A 439 -0.28 1.21 -1.12
N ASP A 440 -0.28 1.12 0.22
CA ASP A 440 -0.72 -0.08 0.95
C ASP A 440 -2.26 -0.18 1.10
N SER A 441 -3.02 0.73 0.48
CA SER A 441 -4.48 0.70 0.57
C SER A 441 -5.10 -0.26 -0.45
N LYS A 442 -6.03 -1.11 0.00
CA LYS A 442 -6.94 -1.91 -0.85
C LYS A 442 -7.75 -1.09 -1.88
N LEU A 443 -7.71 0.24 -1.78
CA LEU A 443 -8.36 1.20 -2.68
C LEU A 443 -7.50 1.54 -3.90
N PHE A 444 -6.23 1.14 -3.92
CA PHE A 444 -5.30 1.47 -5.01
C PHE A 444 -5.80 1.02 -6.39
N VAL A 445 -6.45 -0.14 -6.44
CA VAL A 445 -7.02 -0.71 -7.66
C VAL A 445 -8.16 0.13 -8.25
N LEU A 446 -8.66 1.13 -7.51
CA LEU A 446 -9.74 2.02 -7.92
C LEU A 446 -9.24 3.33 -8.55
N LEU A 447 -7.91 3.54 -8.57
CA LEU A 447 -7.32 4.71 -9.20
C LEU A 447 -7.31 4.58 -10.74
N PRO A 448 -7.47 5.69 -11.47
CA PRO A 448 -7.20 5.73 -12.91
C PRO A 448 -5.76 5.29 -13.23
N GLU A 449 -5.53 4.77 -14.44
CA GLU A 449 -4.27 4.14 -14.84
C GLU A 449 -3.05 5.03 -14.62
N VAL A 450 -3.14 6.32 -14.95
CA VAL A 450 -1.99 7.23 -14.83
C VAL A 450 -1.61 7.47 -13.35
N PRO A 451 -2.50 7.95 -12.47
CA PRO A 451 -2.22 8.02 -11.03
C PRO A 451 -1.77 6.68 -10.43
N ALA A 452 -2.40 5.57 -10.82
CA ALA A 452 -2.01 4.24 -10.37
C ALA A 452 -0.57 3.89 -10.82
N THR A 453 -0.18 4.24 -12.04
CA THR A 453 1.18 3.97 -12.55
C THR A 453 2.23 4.83 -11.86
N LEU A 454 1.89 6.07 -11.48
CA LEU A 454 2.80 6.97 -10.77
C LEU A 454 2.99 6.59 -9.31
N LEU A 455 1.94 6.07 -8.67
CA LEU A 455 2.02 5.66 -7.27
C LEU A 455 2.66 4.27 -7.12
N ARG A 456 2.53 3.37 -8.11
CA ARG A 456 3.37 2.15 -8.26
C ARG A 456 4.83 2.49 -8.52
#